data_AF-A0A7Y3I7W9-F1
#
_entry.id   AF-A0A7Y3I7W9-F1
#
_cell.length_a   1.000
_cell.length_b   1.000
_cell.length_c   1.000
_cell.angle_alpha   90.00
_cell.angle_beta   90.00
_cell.angle_gamma   90.00
#
_symmetry.space_group_name_H-M   'P 1'
#
loop_
_entity.id
_entity.type
_entity.pdbx_description
1 polymer ?
#
loop_
_entity_poly.entity_id
_entity_poly.type
_entity_poly.pdbx_seq_one_letter_code
_entity_poly.pdbx_strand_id
1 'polypeptide(L)'
;LQATQPRLPCLKLGARMDDPTFPKRFMNAGRMGYYFRVLEEGVVEAKDSVERVSLDAQGVSIWEVTDLWFRDKENQERIAAALRAEGLPPGWRDGFTERLEQARIAGG
;
A
#
# COMPACT_ATOMS: atom_id res chain seq x y z
N LEU A 1 16.87 -0.95 -2.73
CA LEU A 1 15.47 -0.47 -2.87
C LEU A 1 14.58 -1.10 -1.79
N GLN A 2 13.49 -0.46 -1.40
CA GLN A 2 12.48 -1.07 -0.51
C GLN A 2 11.07 -0.73 -0.95
N ALA A 3 10.18 -1.72 -1.03
CA ALA A 3 8.78 -1.50 -1.37
C ALA A 3 8.08 -0.67 -0.28
N THR A 4 7.26 0.31 -0.66
CA THR A 4 6.67 1.27 0.28
C THR A 4 5.15 1.33 0.25
N GLN A 5 4.57 1.55 -0.93
CA GLN A 5 3.15 1.87 -1.04
C GLN A 5 2.56 1.40 -2.36
N PRO A 6 1.24 1.14 -2.43
CA PRO A 6 0.59 0.79 -3.67
C PRO A 6 0.63 1.95 -4.66
N ARG A 7 0.63 1.61 -5.95
CA ARG A 7 0.41 2.60 -7.01
C ARG A 7 -1.08 2.80 -7.21
N LEU A 8 -1.69 3.64 -6.39
CA LEU A 8 -3.12 3.94 -6.49
C LEU A 8 -3.45 4.55 -7.87
N PRO A 9 -4.53 4.08 -8.53
CA PRO A 9 -4.92 4.60 -9.84
C PRO A 9 -5.41 6.04 -9.72
N CYS A 10 -5.16 6.83 -10.75
CA CYS A 10 -5.51 8.24 -10.80
C CYS A 10 -6.23 8.59 -12.10
N LEU A 11 -6.78 9.81 -12.17
CA LEU A 11 -7.50 10.30 -13.35
C LEU A 11 -6.66 10.22 -14.64
N LYS A 12 -5.36 10.48 -14.55
CA LYS A 12 -4.44 10.39 -15.71
C LYS A 12 -4.38 8.98 -16.30
N LEU A 13 -4.53 7.95 -15.47
CA LEU A 13 -4.61 6.58 -15.95
C LEU A 13 -5.89 6.36 -16.76
N GLY A 14 -7.03 6.89 -16.28
CA GLY A 14 -8.29 6.84 -17.03
C GLY A 14 -8.18 7.52 -18.40
N ALA A 15 -7.59 8.73 -18.44
CA ALA A 15 -7.36 9.44 -19.69
C ALA A 15 -6.42 8.67 -20.64
N ARG A 16 -5.35 8.06 -20.13
CA ARG A 16 -4.40 7.26 -20.93
C ARG A 16 -5.05 6.01 -21.54
N MET A 17 -6.06 5.48 -20.88
CA MET A 17 -6.80 4.29 -21.30
C MET A 17 -8.06 4.62 -22.10
N ASP A 18 -8.35 5.91 -22.33
CA ASP A 18 -9.58 6.40 -22.97
C ASP A 18 -10.87 5.85 -22.30
N ASP A 19 -10.83 5.68 -20.98
CA ASP A 19 -11.93 5.13 -20.17
C ASP A 19 -11.93 5.77 -18.77
N PRO A 20 -12.89 6.67 -18.46
CA PRO A 20 -12.96 7.34 -17.15
C PRO A 20 -13.30 6.37 -16.00
N THR A 21 -13.84 5.20 -16.30
CA THR A 21 -14.14 4.15 -15.30
C THR A 21 -12.96 3.22 -15.05
N PHE A 22 -11.91 3.30 -15.88
CA PHE A 22 -10.74 2.44 -15.79
C PHE A 22 -10.05 2.48 -14.42
N PRO A 23 -9.87 3.63 -13.73
CA PRO A 23 -9.27 3.66 -12.40
C PRO A 23 -10.00 2.76 -11.39
N LYS A 24 -11.35 2.77 -11.40
CA LYS A 24 -12.17 1.92 -10.54
C LYS A 24 -11.99 0.45 -10.88
N ARG A 25 -12.00 0.09 -12.16
CA ARG A 25 -11.77 -1.28 -12.64
C ARG A 25 -10.38 -1.78 -12.24
N PHE A 26 -9.37 -0.94 -12.38
CA PHE A 26 -7.98 -1.22 -12.04
C PHE A 26 -7.80 -1.45 -10.53
N MET A 27 -8.43 -0.62 -9.70
CA MET A 27 -8.49 -0.81 -8.25
C MET A 27 -9.19 -2.12 -7.87
N ASN A 28 -10.31 -2.43 -8.53
CA ASN A 28 -11.05 -3.67 -8.28
C ASN A 28 -10.25 -4.93 -8.63
N ALA A 29 -9.44 -4.86 -9.70
CA ALA A 29 -8.59 -5.95 -10.14
C ALA A 29 -7.39 -6.20 -9.20
N GLY A 30 -7.02 -5.23 -8.36
CA GLY A 30 -5.94 -5.37 -7.37
C GLY A 30 -4.51 -5.48 -7.94
N ARG A 31 -4.34 -5.34 -9.26
CA ARG A 31 -3.05 -5.49 -9.96
C ARG A 31 -2.36 -4.15 -10.19
N MET A 32 -2.22 -3.38 -9.13
CA MET A 32 -1.80 -1.98 -9.22
C MET A 32 -0.29 -1.78 -9.27
N GLY A 33 0.48 -2.78 -8.85
CA GLY A 33 1.90 -2.62 -8.58
C GLY A 33 2.14 -1.71 -7.37
N TYR A 34 3.41 -1.37 -7.14
CA TYR A 34 3.84 -0.63 -5.96
C TYR A 34 5.10 0.16 -6.26
N TYR A 35 5.35 1.16 -5.42
CA TYR A 35 6.55 1.98 -5.49
C TYR A 35 7.65 1.44 -4.57
N PHE A 36 8.87 1.78 -4.93
CA PHE A 36 10.05 1.59 -4.09
C PHE A 36 10.59 2.93 -3.63
N ARG A 37 11.08 3.00 -2.39
CA ARG A 37 12.04 4.03 -1.98
C ARG A 37 13.47 3.55 -2.26
N VAL A 38 14.33 4.51 -2.54
CA VAL A 38 15.78 4.28 -2.65
C VAL A 38 16.35 4.30 -1.25
N LEU A 39 17.00 3.21 -0.85
CA LEU A 39 17.72 3.12 0.44
C LEU A 39 19.17 3.56 0.28
N GLU A 40 19.76 3.18 -0.84
CA GLU A 40 21.11 3.49 -1.25
C GLU A 40 21.06 3.77 -2.76
N GLU A 41 21.66 4.88 -3.17
CA GLU A 41 21.74 5.28 -4.57
C GLU A 41 22.78 4.43 -5.31
N GLY A 42 22.59 4.26 -6.61
CA GLY A 42 23.49 3.46 -7.45
C GLY A 42 23.03 3.43 -8.89
N VAL A 43 23.73 2.66 -9.71
CA VAL A 43 23.40 2.44 -11.12
C VAL A 43 22.72 1.10 -11.28
N VAL A 44 21.67 1.06 -12.10
CA VAL A 44 20.95 -0.16 -12.48
C VAL A 44 20.79 -0.18 -13.99
N GLU A 45 20.91 -1.34 -14.60
CA GLU A 45 20.79 -1.55 -16.03
C GLU A 45 19.69 -2.57 -16.36
N ALA A 46 19.23 -2.54 -17.61
CA ALA A 46 18.28 -3.54 -18.07
C ALA A 46 18.93 -4.93 -18.01
N LYS A 47 18.17 -5.92 -17.49
CA LYS A 47 18.57 -7.31 -17.23
C LYS A 47 19.28 -7.56 -15.89
N ASP A 48 19.53 -6.54 -15.09
CA ASP A 48 19.93 -6.76 -13.69
C ASP A 48 18.85 -7.55 -12.95
N SER A 49 19.27 -8.48 -12.08
CA SER A 49 18.35 -9.24 -11.25
C SER A 49 17.79 -8.37 -10.13
N VAL A 50 16.55 -8.65 -9.74
CA VAL A 50 15.95 -8.10 -8.52
C VAL A 50 15.84 -9.22 -7.52
N GLU A 51 16.57 -9.10 -6.42
CA GLU A 51 16.61 -10.10 -5.37
C GLU A 51 15.99 -9.55 -4.09
N ARG A 52 15.19 -10.39 -3.43
CA ARG A 52 14.61 -10.05 -2.13
C ARG A 52 15.61 -10.40 -1.03
N VAL A 53 16.32 -9.38 -0.56
CA VAL A 53 17.37 -9.51 0.48
C VAL A 53 16.83 -9.47 1.91
N SER A 54 15.64 -8.89 2.12
CA SER A 54 15.01 -8.81 3.44
C SER A 54 13.49 -8.80 3.36
N LEU A 55 12.86 -9.11 4.49
CA LEU A 55 11.43 -9.02 4.72
C LEU A 55 11.18 -8.37 6.08
N ASP A 56 10.10 -7.61 6.17
CA ASP A 56 9.57 -7.15 7.45
C ASP A 56 9.06 -8.36 8.27
N ALA A 57 9.31 -8.35 9.58
CA ALA A 57 8.93 -9.44 10.47
C ALA A 57 7.41 -9.66 10.55
N GLN A 58 6.60 -8.61 10.34
CA GLN A 58 5.15 -8.72 10.32
C GLN A 58 4.63 -9.29 8.99
N GLY A 59 5.47 -9.36 7.95
CA GLY A 59 5.09 -9.96 6.65
C GLY A 59 3.96 -9.25 5.91
N VAL A 60 3.59 -8.03 6.33
CA VAL A 60 2.46 -7.28 5.78
C VAL A 60 2.75 -6.90 4.32
N SER A 61 1.92 -7.40 3.42
CA SER A 61 2.03 -7.11 1.99
C SER A 61 1.45 -5.75 1.63
N ILE A 62 1.92 -5.19 0.50
CA ILE A 62 1.34 -3.95 -0.05
C ILE A 62 -0.15 -4.12 -0.40
N TRP A 63 -0.55 -5.33 -0.79
CA TRP A 63 -1.96 -5.63 -1.05
C TRP A 63 -2.80 -5.52 0.21
N GLU A 64 -2.33 -6.06 1.34
CA GLU A 64 -3.05 -5.98 2.61
C GLU A 64 -3.24 -4.54 3.09
N VAL A 65 -2.20 -3.69 2.98
CA VAL A 65 -2.33 -2.25 3.26
C VAL A 65 -3.44 -1.62 2.41
N THR A 66 -3.51 -1.99 1.13
CA THR A 66 -4.51 -1.46 0.21
C THR A 66 -5.92 -1.98 0.51
N ASP A 67 -6.04 -3.27 0.81
CA ASP A 67 -7.29 -3.94 1.15
C ASP A 67 -7.91 -3.34 2.41
N LEU A 68 -7.13 -3.20 3.48
CA LEU A 68 -7.55 -2.54 4.72
C LEU A 68 -7.95 -1.08 4.50
N TRP A 69 -7.34 -0.40 3.53
CA TRP A 69 -7.70 0.97 3.25
C TRP A 69 -9.02 1.14 2.50
N PHE A 70 -9.28 0.30 1.49
CA PHE A 70 -10.40 0.49 0.56
C PHE A 70 -11.58 -0.45 0.80
N ARG A 71 -11.35 -1.66 1.33
CA ARG A 71 -12.35 -2.73 1.43
C ARG A 71 -12.62 -3.11 2.87
N ASP A 72 -11.59 -3.56 3.59
CA ASP A 72 -11.69 -4.11 4.93
C ASP A 72 -11.38 -3.07 6.01
N LYS A 73 -12.11 -1.94 5.96
CA LYS A 73 -11.77 -0.71 6.71
C LYS A 73 -12.01 -0.79 8.22
N GLU A 74 -12.86 -1.72 8.64
CA GLU A 74 -13.31 -1.87 10.03
C GLU A 74 -12.54 -2.97 10.77
N ASN A 75 -11.62 -3.67 10.08
CA ASN A 75 -10.86 -4.77 10.67
C ASN A 75 -9.73 -4.26 11.56
N GLN A 76 -10.09 -3.93 12.80
CA GLN A 76 -9.19 -3.35 13.79
C GLN A 76 -7.98 -4.24 14.07
N GLU A 77 -8.16 -5.57 14.10
CA GLU A 77 -7.08 -6.52 14.35
C GLU A 77 -6.01 -6.46 13.26
N ARG A 78 -6.43 -6.53 11.99
CA ARG A 78 -5.51 -6.45 10.85
C ARG A 78 -4.88 -5.07 10.71
N ILE A 79 -5.62 -4.00 11.02
CA ILE A 79 -5.07 -2.63 11.04
C ILE A 79 -3.99 -2.51 12.13
N ALA A 80 -4.25 -3.01 13.34
CA ALA A 80 -3.28 -3.01 14.42
C ALA A 80 -2.03 -3.85 14.09
N ALA A 81 -2.20 -4.96 13.35
CA ALA A 81 -1.08 -5.75 12.83
C ALA A 81 -0.27 -4.98 11.78
N ALA A 82 -0.93 -4.31 10.83
CA ALA A 82 -0.27 -3.50 9.81
C ALA A 82 0.57 -2.35 10.41
N LEU A 83 0.10 -1.74 11.51
CA LEU A 83 0.82 -0.69 12.22
C LEU A 83 2.14 -1.17 12.85
N ARG A 84 2.34 -2.48 13.06
CA ARG A 84 3.62 -3.01 13.57
C ARG A 84 4.69 -3.16 12.49
N ALA A 85 4.34 -3.06 11.21
CA ALA A 85 5.30 -3.14 10.13
C ALA A 85 6.18 -1.87 10.10
N GLU A 86 7.50 -2.04 10.09
CA GLU A 86 8.46 -0.94 10.09
C GLU A 86 8.48 -0.22 8.74
N GLY A 87 8.23 -0.97 7.66
CA GLY A 87 8.18 -0.46 6.29
C GLY A 87 6.94 0.38 5.95
N LEU A 88 5.94 0.47 6.83
CA LEU A 88 4.70 1.19 6.56
C LEU A 88 4.93 2.72 6.52
N PRO A 89 4.66 3.41 5.41
CA PRO A 89 4.91 4.84 5.29
C PRO A 89 4.04 5.68 6.23
N PRO A 90 4.51 6.87 6.67
CA PRO A 90 3.82 7.71 7.65
C PRO A 90 2.35 7.99 7.30
N GLY A 91 2.04 8.39 6.06
CA GLY A 91 0.65 8.71 5.69
C GLY A 91 -0.34 7.55 5.83
N TRP A 92 0.11 6.30 5.62
CA TRP A 92 -0.74 5.12 5.86
C TRP A 92 -0.88 4.83 7.35
N ARG A 93 0.22 4.97 8.09
CA ARG A 93 0.27 4.79 9.54
C ARG A 93 -0.65 5.77 10.27
N ASP A 94 -0.62 7.04 9.88
CA ASP A 94 -1.44 8.10 10.46
C ASP A 94 -2.92 7.79 10.24
N GLY A 95 -3.32 7.48 8.99
CA GLY A 95 -4.70 7.14 8.68
C GLY A 95 -5.20 5.85 9.32
N PHE A 96 -4.34 4.84 9.51
CA PHE A 96 -4.69 3.64 10.26
C PHE A 96 -4.84 3.88 11.75
N THR A 97 -3.97 4.70 12.34
CA THR A 97 -4.07 5.12 13.75
C THR A 97 -5.38 5.85 14.00
N GLU A 98 -5.70 6.84 13.16
CA GLU A 98 -6.95 7.61 13.28
C GLU A 98 -8.19 6.72 13.21
N ARG A 99 -8.20 5.72 12.31
CA ARG A 99 -9.31 4.76 12.22
C ARG A 99 -9.49 3.92 13.49
N LEU A 100 -8.40 3.46 14.11
CA LEU A 100 -8.50 2.72 15.37
C LEU A 100 -9.00 3.60 16.51
N GLU A 101 -8.57 4.86 16.57
CA GLU A 101 -9.05 5.82 17.55
C GLU A 101 -10.56 6.09 17.40
N GLN A 102 -11.01 6.35 16.17
CA GLN A 102 -12.43 6.56 15.87
C GLN A 102 -13.29 5.34 16.25
N ALA A 103 -12.81 4.13 15.94
CA ALA A 103 -13.55 2.92 16.25
C ALA A 103 -13.60 2.62 17.77
N ARG A 104 -12.57 3.03 18.52
CA ARG A 104 -12.58 2.99 20.00
C ARG A 104 -13.60 3.96 20.59
N ILE A 105 -13.75 5.15 20.00
CA ILE A 105 -14.75 6.15 20.42
C ILE A 105 -16.18 5.65 20.11
N ALA A 106 -16.39 5.04 18.94
CA ALA A 106 -17.71 4.55 18.53
C ALA A 106 -18.18 3.29 19.26
N GLY A 107 -17.26 2.51 19.85
CA GLY A 107 -17.54 1.28 20.58
C GLY A 107 -17.63 1.41 22.10
N GLY A 108 -17.46 2.62 22.65
CA GLY A 108 -17.63 2.94 24.07
C GLY A 108 -18.95 3.64 24.34
#